data_AF-A0A8J8EIQ7-F1
#
_entry.id   AF-A0A8J8EIQ7-F1
#
_cell.length_a   1.000
_cell.length_b   1.000
_cell.length_c   1.000
_cell.angle_alpha   90.00
_cell.angle_beta   90.00
_cell.angle_gamma   90.00
#
_symmetry.space_group_name_H-M   'P 1'
#
loop_
_entity.id
_entity.type
_entity.pdbx_description
1 polymer ?
#
loop_
_entity_poly.entity_id
_entity_poly.type
_entity_poly.pdbx_seq_one_letter_code
_entity_poly.pdbx_strand_id
1 'polypeptide(L)'
;MRVVYEKEINVEDIVVSPRPIWKCRTCPVYGKSPSCPPYAPSWKEAKEWIKHFKRALLIKFQINYENFEEEKRKVLLYLLKKEEEFFKSG
;
A
#
# COMPACT_ATOMS: atom_id res chain seq x y z
N MET A 1 6.35 14.20 8.24
CA MET A 1 6.09 13.44 7.00
C MET A 1 5.99 14.43 5.85
N ARG A 2 6.62 14.14 4.72
CA ARG A 2 6.62 15.00 3.52
C ARG A 2 6.30 14.16 2.29
N VAL A 3 5.35 14.60 1.47
CA VAL A 3 5.14 14.02 0.14
C VAL A 3 6.29 14.46 -0.76
N VAL A 4 7.03 13.50 -1.31
CA VAL A 4 8.14 13.77 -2.23
C VAL A 4 7.79 13.44 -3.68
N TYR A 5 6.73 12.66 -3.90
CA TYR A 5 6.22 12.32 -5.21
C TYR A 5 4.75 11.97 -5.10
N GLU A 6 3.94 12.46 -6.03
CA GLU A 6 2.54 12.10 -6.20
C GLU A 6 2.28 12.07 -7.72
N LYS A 7 1.85 10.92 -8.24
CA LYS A 7 1.54 10.77 -9.66
C LYS A 7 0.43 9.77 -9.86
N GLU A 8 -0.50 10.12 -10.74
CA GLU A 8 -1.48 9.17 -11.25
C GLU A 8 -0.86 8.32 -12.37
N ILE A 9 -1.04 7.00 -12.27
CA ILE A 9 -0.48 6.00 -13.19
C ILE A 9 -1.59 5.11 -13.74
N ASN A 10 -1.32 4.45 -14.87
CA ASN A 10 -2.19 3.39 -15.34
C ASN A 10 -1.93 2.14 -14.49
N VAL A 11 -3.00 1.41 -14.20
CA VAL A 11 -2.90 0.18 -13.42
C VAL A 11 -2.06 -0.90 -14.11
N GLU A 12 -2.03 -0.87 -15.43
CA GLU A 12 -1.23 -1.75 -16.29
C GLU A 12 0.28 -1.65 -16.03
N ASP A 13 0.74 -0.50 -15.52
CA ASP A 13 2.14 -0.25 -15.16
C ASP A 13 2.52 -0.91 -13.81
N ILE A 14 1.55 -1.41 -13.04
CA ILE A 14 1.78 -2.00 -11.72
C ILE A 14 2.18 -3.48 -11.85
N VAL A 15 3.42 -3.79 -11.48
CA VAL A 15 3.93 -5.17 -11.43
C VAL A 15 3.61 -5.82 -10.08
N VAL A 16 2.67 -6.77 -10.08
CA VAL A 16 2.37 -7.60 -8.89
C VAL A 16 3.38 -8.74 -8.79
N SER A 17 4.13 -8.79 -7.69
CA SER A 17 5.20 -9.76 -7.46
C SER A 17 4.86 -10.75 -6.34
N PRO A 18 5.23 -12.04 -6.45
CA PRO A 18 5.13 -13.00 -5.33
C PRO A 18 6.18 -12.75 -4.23
N ARG A 19 7.19 -11.91 -4.49
CA ARG A 19 8.34 -11.68 -3.60
C ARG A 19 7.95 -11.30 -2.16
N PRO A 20 6.97 -10.42 -1.89
CA PRO A 20 6.60 -10.08 -0.51
C PRO A 20 6.16 -11.30 0.30
N ILE A 21 5.36 -12.20 -0.30
CA ILE A 21 4.91 -13.44 0.34
C ILE A 21 6.09 -14.36 0.64
N TRP A 22 7.04 -14.49 -0.29
CA TRP A 22 8.25 -15.30 -0.06
C TRP A 22 9.12 -14.73 1.06
N LYS A 23 9.29 -13.40 1.10
CA LYS A 23 10.02 -12.72 2.19
C LYS A 23 9.33 -12.92 3.54
N CYS A 24 8.00 -12.98 3.58
CA CYS A 24 7.27 -13.27 4.82
C CYS A 24 7.62 -14.64 5.40
N ARG A 25 7.90 -15.66 4.58
CA ARG A 25 8.22 -17.02 5.06
C ARG A 25 9.52 -17.10 5.87
N THR A 26 10.40 -16.10 5.75
CA THR A 26 11.64 -16.01 6.53
C THR A 26 11.54 -14.97 7.65
N CYS A 27 10.35 -14.43 7.92
CA CYS A 27 10.13 -13.39 8.92
C CYS A 27 10.02 -14.00 10.33
N PRO A 28 10.72 -13.46 11.36
CA PRO A 28 10.60 -13.92 12.75
C PRO A 28 9.19 -13.80 13.36
N VAL A 29 8.34 -12.98 12.74
CA VAL A 29 6.94 -12.76 13.15
C VAL A 29 5.94 -13.30 12.13
N TYR A 30 6.35 -14.22 11.26
CA TYR A 30 5.43 -14.89 10.33
C TYR A 30 4.25 -15.54 11.08
N GLY A 31 3.03 -15.33 10.56
CA GLY A 31 1.80 -15.88 11.14
C GLY A 31 1.33 -15.21 12.43
N LYS A 32 2.02 -14.17 12.93
CA LYS A 32 1.67 -13.51 14.21
C LYS A 32 0.66 -12.37 14.08
N SER A 33 0.29 -11.96 12.87
CA SER A 33 -0.73 -10.92 12.64
C SER A 33 -1.76 -11.33 11.58
N PRO A 34 -2.98 -10.77 11.60
CA PRO A 34 -3.98 -10.99 10.56
C PRO A 34 -3.54 -10.54 9.16
N SER A 35 -2.51 -9.70 9.08
CA SER A 35 -1.90 -9.27 7.81
C SER A 35 -0.80 -10.22 7.32
N CYS A 36 -0.48 -11.28 8.05
CA CYS A 36 0.46 -12.31 7.61
C CYS A 36 -0.23 -13.34 6.71
N PRO A 37 0.48 -13.93 5.73
CA PRO A 37 0.01 -15.16 5.09
C PRO A 37 -0.15 -16.29 6.15
N PRO A 38 -1.16 -17.16 6.02
CA PRO A 38 -2.12 -17.27 4.91
C PRO A 38 -3.37 -16.38 5.05
N TYR A 39 -3.46 -15.52 6.07
CA TYR A 39 -4.64 -14.70 6.35
C TYR A 39 -4.79 -13.52 5.38
N ALA A 40 -3.67 -13.00 4.86
CA ALA A 40 -3.67 -12.01 3.79
C ALA A 40 -3.93 -12.66 2.41
N PRO A 41 -4.61 -11.95 1.48
CA PRO A 41 -4.82 -12.43 0.11
C PRO A 41 -3.52 -12.83 -0.58
N SER A 42 -3.60 -13.86 -1.43
CA SER A 42 -2.47 -14.28 -2.26
C SER A 42 -2.11 -13.21 -3.29
N TRP A 43 -0.86 -13.23 -3.76
CA TRP A 43 -0.42 -12.33 -4.83
C TRP A 43 -1.22 -12.54 -6.14
N LYS A 44 -1.82 -13.72 -6.34
CA LYS A 44 -2.69 -14.02 -7.49
C LYS A 44 -4.04 -13.29 -7.36
N GLU A 45 -4.66 -13.35 -6.17
CA GLU A 45 -5.88 -12.61 -5.88
C GLU A 45 -5.66 -11.10 -5.96
N ALA A 46 -4.52 -10.61 -5.43
CA ALA A 46 -4.15 -9.20 -5.57
C ALA A 46 -3.99 -8.79 -7.05
N LYS A 47 -3.38 -9.66 -7.88
CA LYS A 47 -3.26 -9.42 -9.33
C LYS A 47 -4.61 -9.37 -10.02
N GLU A 48 -5.56 -10.20 -9.61
CA GLU A 48 -6.92 -10.17 -10.17
C GLU A 48 -7.67 -8.92 -9.72
N TRP A 49 -7.64 -8.64 -8.42
CA TRP A 49 -8.29 -7.47 -7.81
C TRP A 49 -7.87 -6.15 -8.48
N ILE A 50 -6.57 -5.98 -8.73
CA ILE A 50 -6.02 -4.77 -9.35
C ILE A 50 -6.59 -4.53 -10.76
N LYS A 51 -6.90 -5.57 -11.54
CA LYS A 51 -7.43 -5.42 -12.92
C LYS A 51 -8.79 -4.72 -13.00
N HIS A 52 -9.53 -4.68 -11.89
CA HIS A 52 -10.84 -4.01 -11.85
C HIS A 52 -10.70 -2.48 -11.78
N PHE A 53 -9.48 -1.95 -11.68
CA PHE A 53 -9.18 -0.53 -11.67
C PHE A 53 -8.51 -0.11 -12.99
N LYS A 54 -8.80 1.12 -13.44
CA LYS A 54 -8.14 1.71 -14.62
C LYS A 54 -6.94 2.57 -14.24
N ARG A 55 -7.07 3.35 -13.15
CA ARG A 55 -6.09 4.34 -12.70
C ARG A 55 -5.71 4.08 -11.25
N ALA A 56 -4.50 4.46 -10.88
CA ALA A 56 -3.99 4.35 -9.52
C ALA A 56 -3.16 5.59 -9.16
N LEU A 57 -3.12 5.91 -7.87
CA LEU A 57 -2.32 7.01 -7.34
C LEU A 57 -1.05 6.48 -6.67
N LEU A 58 0.11 6.82 -7.21
CA LEU A 58 1.42 6.48 -6.65
C LEU A 58 1.95 7.65 -5.83
N ILE A 59 2.12 7.43 -4.52
CA ILE A 59 2.59 8.45 -3.58
C ILE A 59 3.84 7.95 -2.86
N LYS A 60 4.86 8.80 -2.82
CA LYS A 60 6.09 8.55 -2.06
C LYS A 60 6.17 9.56 -0.92
N PHE A 61 6.38 9.04 0.29
CA PHE A 61 6.56 9.83 1.49
C PHE A 61 8.01 9.76 1.96
N GLN A 62 8.53 10.88 2.43
CA GLN A 62 9.70 10.94 3.30
C GLN A 62 9.20 11.07 4.74
N ILE A 63 9.69 10.18 5.60
CA ILE A 63 9.30 10.11 7.02
C ILE A 63 10.53 10.18 7.92
N ASN A 64 10.36 10.68 9.14
CA ASN A 64 11.37 10.55 10.19
C ASN A 64 11.20 9.21 10.92
N TYR A 65 12.22 8.35 10.87
CA TYR A 65 12.20 7.04 11.53
C TYR A 65 12.32 7.12 13.06
N GLU A 66 12.87 8.21 13.61
CA GLU A 66 12.96 8.41 15.07
C GLU A 66 11.57 8.57 15.70
N ASN A 67 10.58 9.02 14.93
CA ASN A 67 9.19 9.17 15.36
C ASN A 67 8.23 8.44 14.43
N PHE A 68 8.57 7.18 14.13
CA PHE A 68 7.91 6.38 13.09
C PHE A 68 6.39 6.27 13.27
N GLU A 69 5.88 6.04 14.49
CA GLU A 69 4.44 5.84 14.71
C GLU A 69 3.62 7.11 14.44
N GLU A 70 4.11 8.28 14.87
CA GLU A 70 3.46 9.56 14.60
C GLU A 70 3.54 9.90 13.10
N GLU A 71 4.69 9.66 12.47
CA GLU A 71 4.87 9.87 11.04
C GLU A 71 3.96 8.97 10.20
N LYS A 72 3.81 7.70 10.60
CA LYS A 72 2.87 6.75 10.02
C LYS A 72 1.43 7.21 10.19
N ARG A 73 1.04 7.72 11.37
CA ARG A 73 -0.30 8.28 11.60
C ARG A 73 -0.59 9.43 10.64
N LYS A 74 0.36 10.34 10.44
CA LYS A 74 0.24 11.43 9.46
C LYS A 74 0.05 10.90 8.04
N VAL A 75 0.78 9.85 7.63
CA VAL A 75 0.61 9.23 6.30
C VAL A 75 -0.81 8.72 6.14
N LEU A 76 -1.32 7.97 7.12
CA LEU A 76 -2.67 7.41 7.08
C LEU A 76 -3.74 8.51 6.98
N LEU A 77 -3.63 9.58 7.77
CA LEU A 77 -4.57 10.70 7.72
C LEU A 77 -4.54 11.42 6.37
N TYR A 78 -3.35 11.57 5.77
CA TYR A 78 -3.22 12.14 4.43
C TYR A 78 -3.90 11.26 3.37
N LEU A 79 -3.70 9.93 3.44
CA LEU A 79 -4.33 8.99 2.51
C LEU A 79 -5.86 9.00 2.63
N LEU A 80 -6.40 9.02 3.85
CA LEU A 80 -7.85 9.11 4.09
C LEU A 80 -8.45 10.41 3.53
N LYS A 81 -7.74 11.53 3.70
CA LYS A 81 -8.18 12.81 3.13
C LYS A 81 -8.21 12.76 1.59
N LYS A 82 -7.19 12.16 0.97
CA LYS A 82 -7.17 11.98 -0.49
C LYS A 82 -8.32 11.10 -0.97
N GLU A 83 -8.57 9.99 -0.28
CA GLU A 83 -9.71 9.12 -0.58
C GLU A 83 -11.03 9.88 -0.50
N GLU A 84 -11.25 10.69 0.54
CA GLU A 84 -12.43 11.56 0.66
C GLU A 84 -12.55 12.56 -0.49
N GLU A 85 -11.45 13.21 -0.90
CA GLU A 85 -11.42 14.15 -2.03
C GLU A 85 -11.81 13.47 -3.35
N PHE A 86 -11.27 12.27 -3.62
CA PHE A 86 -11.61 11.52 -4.84
C PHE A 86 -13.02 10.96 -4.80
N PHE A 87 -13.49 10.48 -3.64
CA PHE A 87 -14.85 9.99 -3.48
C PHE A 87 -15.90 11.07 -3.73
N LYS A 88 -15.64 12.32 -3.31
CA LYS A 88 -16.55 13.45 -3.53
C LYS A 88 -16.54 14.00 -4.96
N SER A 89 -15.49 13.72 -5.74
CA SER A 89 -15.31 14.27 -7.08
C SER A 89 -15.68 13.30 -8.21
N GLY A 90 -15.99 12.04 -7.88
CA GLY A 90 -16.56 11.03 -8.77
C GLY A 90 -18.06 10.87 -8.58
#